data_AF-A0A5N9GHZ2-F1
#
_entry.id   AF-A0A5N9GHZ2-F1
#
_cell.length_a   1.000
_cell.length_b   1.000
_cell.length_c   1.000
_cell.angle_alpha   90.00
_cell.angle_beta   90.00
_cell.angle_gamma   90.00
#
_symmetry.space_group_name_H-M   'P 1'
#
loop_
_entity.id
_entity.type
_entity.pdbx_description
1 polymer ?
#
loop_
_entity_poly.entity_id
_entity_poly.type
_entity_poly.pdbx_seq_one_letter_code
_entity_poly.pdbx_strand_id
1 'polypeptide(L)'
;MSAVIPRIPIYKDFVLIQLAALVFIIDQFSKFLVRDQLQFRESFPATGFFRFTHTHNTGSAFGIFQDQNTPLIFVSIIGIAILILIYRSQVAPTGLLRLSLGLQIGGAMGNLLDRLLINHVTDFVDVGTWPVFNVADASIITGLVILGYIFLIAEPSGGKTSGSMGWYNWCPVCNGEMRTVGGGWRCSTCGVKERLVGERPI
;
A
#
# COMPACT_ATOMS: atom_id res chain seq x y z
N MET A 1 11.95 -30.26 0.60
CA MET A 1 11.15 -29.45 1.55
C MET A 1 10.91 -28.10 0.90
N SER A 2 9.67 -27.72 0.60
CA SER A 2 9.36 -26.39 0.08
C SER A 2 9.82 -25.36 1.11
N ALA A 3 10.71 -24.44 0.72
CA ALA A 3 11.00 -23.29 1.55
C ALA A 3 9.71 -22.48 1.65
N VAL A 4 8.95 -22.69 2.73
CA VAL A 4 7.86 -21.82 3.11
C VAL A 4 8.54 -20.50 3.42
N ILE A 5 8.60 -19.59 2.44
CA ILE A 5 9.11 -18.24 2.70
C ILE A 5 8.13 -17.62 3.70
N PRO A 6 8.58 -17.36 4.93
CA PRO A 6 7.66 -16.90 5.98
C PRO A 6 7.15 -15.52 5.59
N ARG A 7 5.83 -15.35 5.50
CA ARG A 7 5.23 -14.02 5.37
C ARG A 7 5.59 -13.23 6.62
N ILE A 8 6.18 -12.05 6.45
CA ILE A 8 6.44 -11.15 7.58
C ILE A 8 5.08 -10.59 8.01
N PRO A 9 4.60 -10.90 9.23
CA PRO A 9 3.33 -10.35 9.67
C PRO A 9 3.46 -8.84 9.91
N ILE A 10 2.39 -8.09 9.65
CA ILE A 10 2.42 -6.62 9.64
C ILE A 10 2.98 -6.00 10.93
N TYR A 11 2.67 -6.59 12.09
CA TYR A 11 3.17 -6.13 13.40
C TYR A 11 4.68 -6.31 13.60
N LYS A 12 5.36 -7.09 12.74
CA LYS A 12 6.82 -7.25 12.73
C LYS A 12 7.50 -6.40 11.66
N ASP A 13 6.73 -5.73 10.78
CA ASP A 13 7.30 -4.84 9.78
C ASP A 13 7.39 -3.41 10.31
N PHE A 14 8.52 -3.13 10.96
CA PHE A 14 8.78 -1.82 11.57
C PHE A 14 8.76 -0.68 10.56
N VAL A 15 9.18 -0.92 9.32
CA VAL A 15 9.30 0.14 8.30
C VAL A 15 7.92 0.66 7.91
N LEU A 16 6.97 -0.25 7.62
CA LEU A 16 5.60 0.14 7.28
C LEU A 16 4.94 0.91 8.44
N ILE A 17 5.04 0.39 9.65
CA ILE A 17 4.42 0.99 10.84
C ILE A 17 5.02 2.36 11.13
N GLN A 18 6.35 2.49 11.08
CA GLN A 18 7.03 3.77 11.30
C GLN A 18 6.59 4.82 10.28
N LEU A 19 6.48 4.44 9.00
CA LEU A 19 6.04 5.38 7.96
C LEU A 19 4.59 5.82 8.18
N ALA A 20 3.67 4.88 8.45
CA ALA A 20 2.27 5.21 8.71
C ALA A 20 2.13 6.11 9.96
N ALA A 21 2.87 5.79 11.04
CA ALA A 21 2.89 6.59 12.25
C ALA A 21 3.46 8.00 12.02
N LEU A 22 4.54 8.11 11.24
CA LEU A 22 5.15 9.40 10.91
C LEU A 22 4.17 10.30 10.14
N VAL A 23 3.54 9.76 9.09
CA VAL A 23 2.55 10.50 8.29
C VAL A 23 1.38 10.95 9.17
N PHE A 24 0.86 10.04 9.99
CA PHE A 24 -0.22 10.33 10.92
C PHE A 24 0.15 11.45 11.91
N ILE A 25 1.34 11.40 12.50
CA ILE A 25 1.81 12.42 13.45
C ILE A 25 1.96 13.77 12.75
N ILE A 26 2.56 13.80 11.56
CA ILE A 26 2.74 15.05 10.80
C ILE A 26 1.37 15.64 10.44
N ASP A 27 0.42 14.83 9.97
CA ASP A 27 -0.94 15.27 9.67
C ASP A 27 -1.63 15.87 10.89
N GLN A 28 -1.70 15.13 11.99
CA GLN A 28 -2.39 15.57 13.20
C GLN A 28 -1.73 16.80 13.82
N PHE A 29 -0.40 16.88 13.80
CA PHE A 29 0.33 18.06 14.28
C PHE A 29 0.06 19.28 13.38
N SER A 30 0.07 19.12 12.06
CA SER A 30 -0.21 20.22 11.13
C SER A 30 -1.64 20.76 11.29
N LYS A 31 -2.63 19.87 11.45
CA LYS A 31 -4.03 20.23 11.71
C LYS A 31 -4.20 20.89 13.07
N PHE A 32 -3.47 20.44 14.08
CA PHE A 32 -3.45 21.07 15.40
C PHE A 32 -2.96 22.52 15.30
N LEU A 33 -1.82 22.75 14.64
CA LEU A 33 -1.27 24.10 14.46
C LEU A 33 -2.27 25.03 13.77
N VAL A 34 -2.95 24.57 12.71
CA VAL A 34 -3.93 25.39 11.99
C VAL A 34 -5.12 25.75 12.88
N ARG A 35 -5.68 24.77 13.62
CA ARG A 35 -6.81 25.01 14.52
C ARG A 35 -6.45 25.96 15.68
N ASP A 36 -5.20 25.94 16.12
CA ASP A 36 -4.70 26.79 17.21
C ASP A 36 -4.38 28.21 16.74
N GLN A 37 -3.85 28.37 15.53
CA GLN A 37 -3.31 29.64 15.04
C GLN A 37 -4.25 30.42 14.13
N LEU A 38 -5.26 29.77 13.51
CA LEU A 38 -6.17 30.39 12.55
C LEU A 38 -7.63 30.21 12.97
N GLN A 39 -8.40 31.30 12.95
CA GLN A 39 -9.86 31.23 13.08
C GLN A 39 -10.47 30.50 11.88
N PHE A 40 -11.69 29.98 12.04
CA PHE A 40 -12.40 29.33 10.94
C PHE A 40 -12.56 30.29 9.76
N ARG A 41 -12.17 29.84 8.56
CA ARG A 41 -12.08 30.61 7.29
C ARG A 41 -11.04 31.72 7.25
N GLU A 42 -10.16 31.79 8.24
CA GLU A 42 -8.99 32.67 8.17
C GLU A 42 -7.92 32.06 7.26
N SER A 43 -7.22 32.92 6.51
CA SER A 43 -6.13 32.54 5.62
C SER A 43 -4.83 33.24 6.02
N PHE A 44 -3.72 32.50 6.01
CA PHE A 44 -2.37 33.03 6.16
C PHE A 44 -1.44 32.55 5.04
N PRO A 45 -0.81 33.45 4.27
CA PRO A 45 -1.09 34.88 4.19
C PRO A 45 -2.54 35.16 3.74
N ALA A 46 -3.06 36.35 4.04
CA ALA A 46 -4.43 36.72 3.70
C ALA A 46 -4.70 36.71 2.18
N THR A 47 -3.66 36.94 1.37
CA THR A 47 -3.74 36.94 -0.09
C THR A 47 -2.54 36.21 -0.69
N GLY A 48 -2.68 35.71 -1.92
CA GLY A 48 -1.62 35.00 -2.64
C GLY A 48 -2.11 33.71 -3.28
N PHE A 49 -1.24 33.10 -4.10
CA PHE A 49 -1.53 31.85 -4.79
C PHE A 49 -1.48 30.63 -3.85
N PHE A 50 -0.60 30.65 -2.85
CA PHE A 50 -0.46 29.59 -1.85
C PHE A 50 -0.74 30.16 -0.47
N ARG A 51 -1.68 29.55 0.26
CA ARG A 51 -2.14 29.99 1.58
C ARG A 51 -2.37 28.80 2.50
N PHE A 52 -2.40 29.09 3.78
CA PHE A 52 -2.94 28.22 4.81
C PHE A 52 -4.33 28.74 5.21
N THR A 53 -5.40 28.04 4.82
CA THR A 53 -6.78 28.49 5.06
C THR A 53 -7.53 27.49 5.92
N HIS A 54 -7.90 27.86 7.14
CA HIS A 54 -8.58 26.95 8.05
C HIS A 54 -10.02 26.64 7.57
N THR A 55 -10.22 25.43 7.04
CA THR A 55 -11.49 24.97 6.46
C THR A 55 -11.94 23.66 7.11
N HIS A 56 -13.26 23.47 7.18
CA HIS A 56 -13.87 22.22 7.60
C HIS A 56 -14.41 21.48 6.40
N ASN A 57 -14.05 20.20 6.27
CA ASN A 57 -14.54 19.34 5.22
C ASN A 57 -15.46 18.26 5.82
N THR A 58 -16.76 18.43 5.58
CA THR A 58 -17.81 17.47 6.00
C THR A 58 -18.08 16.40 4.95
N GLY A 59 -17.43 16.45 3.80
CA GLY A 59 -17.62 15.54 2.68
C GLY A 59 -16.39 14.71 2.32
N SER A 60 -16.44 14.10 1.14
CA SER A 60 -15.28 13.53 0.45
C SER A 60 -14.74 14.47 -0.63
N ALA A 61 -13.64 14.08 -1.26
CA ALA A 61 -13.11 14.77 -2.45
C ALA A 61 -14.24 15.05 -3.47
N PHE A 62 -14.23 16.26 -4.04
CA PHE A 62 -15.21 16.74 -5.03
C PHE A 62 -16.65 16.93 -4.53
N GLY A 63 -16.87 16.98 -3.21
CA GLY A 63 -18.18 17.34 -2.68
C GLY A 63 -19.19 16.19 -2.66
N ILE A 64 -18.76 14.93 -2.87
CA ILE A 64 -19.64 13.77 -2.72
C ILE A 64 -19.80 13.47 -1.22
N PHE A 65 -21.00 13.08 -0.77
CA PHE A 65 -21.31 12.82 0.65
C PHE A 65 -21.18 14.03 1.59
N GLN A 66 -21.54 15.24 1.13
CA GLN A 66 -21.63 16.40 2.02
C GLN A 66 -22.52 16.07 3.23
N ASP A 67 -22.05 16.49 4.41
CA ASP A 67 -22.73 16.30 5.71
C ASP A 67 -23.05 14.83 6.07
N GLN A 68 -22.39 13.88 5.40
CA GLN A 68 -22.55 12.45 5.65
C GLN A 68 -21.26 11.87 6.23
N ASN A 69 -20.97 12.23 7.48
CA ASN A 69 -19.77 11.77 8.18
C ASN A 69 -19.71 10.24 8.34
N THR A 70 -20.85 9.61 8.65
CA THR A 70 -20.93 8.17 8.93
C THR A 70 -20.48 7.29 7.75
N PRO A 71 -20.99 7.46 6.51
CA PRO A 71 -20.46 6.74 5.34
C PRO A 71 -18.96 6.92 5.14
N LEU A 72 -18.42 8.12 5.37
CA LEU A 72 -17.00 8.43 5.16
C LEU A 72 -16.10 7.73 6.18
N ILE A 73 -16.56 7.58 7.42
CA ILE A 73 -15.91 6.76 8.45
C ILE A 73 -15.83 5.31 7.97
N PHE A 74 -16.93 4.74 7.48
CA PHE A 74 -16.95 3.36 6.98
C PHE A 74 -16.03 3.17 5.77
N VAL A 75 -16.06 4.09 4.80
CA VAL A 75 -15.17 4.05 3.63
C VAL A 75 -13.71 4.08 4.06
N SER A 76 -13.36 4.93 5.04
CA SER A 76 -11.98 5.01 5.57
C SER A 76 -11.55 3.71 6.24
N ILE A 77 -12.41 3.13 7.10
CA ILE A 77 -12.13 1.85 7.78
C ILE A 77 -11.97 0.71 6.75
N ILE A 78 -12.87 0.63 5.78
CA ILE A 78 -12.83 -0.38 4.71
C ILE A 78 -11.56 -0.21 3.87
N GLY A 79 -11.22 1.03 3.49
CA GLY A 79 -9.99 1.34 2.75
C GLY A 79 -8.73 0.89 3.50
N ILE A 80 -8.61 1.25 4.78
CA ILE A 80 -7.48 0.81 5.63
C ILE A 80 -7.43 -0.72 5.70
N ALA A 81 -8.57 -1.39 5.90
CA ALA A 81 -8.64 -2.84 5.93
C ALA A 81 -8.16 -3.48 4.61
N ILE A 82 -8.59 -2.94 3.46
CA ILE A 82 -8.15 -3.39 2.13
C ILE A 82 -6.63 -3.23 1.99
N LEU A 83 -6.06 -2.08 2.36
CA LEU A 83 -4.61 -1.85 2.29
C LEU A 83 -3.82 -2.85 3.15
N ILE A 84 -4.32 -3.16 4.35
CA ILE A 84 -3.73 -4.18 5.23
C ILE A 84 -3.84 -5.57 4.60
N LEU A 85 -4.96 -5.91 3.95
CA LEU A 85 -5.13 -7.19 3.26
C LEU A 85 -4.19 -7.30 2.05
N ILE A 86 -4.05 -6.25 1.26
CA ILE A 86 -3.07 -6.16 0.16
C ILE A 86 -1.67 -6.41 0.73
N TYR A 87 -1.30 -5.74 1.82
CA TYR A 87 0.01 -5.94 2.45
C TYR A 87 0.23 -7.40 2.88
N ARG A 88 -0.74 -7.99 3.59
CA ARG A 88 -0.66 -9.36 4.10
C ARG A 88 -0.67 -10.42 2.98
N SER A 89 -1.17 -10.08 1.80
CA SER A 89 -1.14 -10.95 0.63
C SER A 89 0.29 -11.16 0.10
N GLN A 90 1.21 -10.23 0.40
CA GLN A 90 2.58 -10.25 -0.10
C GLN A 90 3.50 -11.08 0.80
N VAL A 91 4.34 -11.89 0.18
CA VAL A 91 5.33 -12.73 0.89
C VAL A 91 6.57 -11.91 1.26
N ALA A 92 7.08 -11.15 0.31
CA ALA A 92 8.21 -10.24 0.49
C ALA A 92 7.85 -8.89 -0.15
N PRO A 93 7.16 -7.99 0.59
CA PRO A 93 6.79 -6.69 0.03
C PRO A 93 8.07 -5.92 -0.33
N THR A 94 8.02 -5.14 -1.41
CA THR A 94 9.15 -4.27 -1.80
C THR A 94 9.20 -3.03 -0.92
N GLY A 95 10.33 -2.32 -0.89
CA GLY A 95 10.42 -1.03 -0.21
C GLY A 95 9.42 -0.01 -0.76
N LEU A 96 9.22 -0.01 -2.08
CA LEU A 96 8.28 0.89 -2.74
C LEU A 96 6.81 0.58 -2.38
N LEU A 97 6.46 -0.71 -2.23
CA LEU A 97 5.13 -1.10 -1.76
C LEU A 97 4.91 -0.69 -0.30
N ARG A 98 5.92 -0.84 0.57
CA ARG A 98 5.85 -0.34 1.95
C ARG A 98 5.65 1.17 1.98
N LEU A 99 6.37 1.92 1.14
CA LEU A 99 6.22 3.36 1.01
C LEU A 99 4.79 3.73 0.61
N SER A 100 4.30 3.12 -0.47
CA SER A 100 2.95 3.31 -0.99
C SER A 100 1.87 3.08 0.06
N LEU A 101 1.92 1.93 0.76
CA LEU A 101 0.87 1.53 1.70
C LEU A 101 0.99 2.31 3.02
N GLY A 102 2.19 2.60 3.51
CA GLY A 102 2.38 3.39 4.73
C GLY A 102 1.87 4.83 4.58
N LEU A 103 2.11 5.47 3.43
CA LEU A 103 1.55 6.78 3.10
C LEU A 103 0.01 6.78 3.14
N GLN A 104 -0.62 5.80 2.48
CA GLN A 104 -2.08 5.71 2.41
C GLN A 104 -2.70 5.38 3.76
N ILE A 105 -2.13 4.43 4.52
CA ILE A 105 -2.64 4.04 5.84
C ILE A 105 -2.51 5.22 6.82
N GLY A 106 -1.34 5.88 6.87
CA GLY A 106 -1.11 7.02 7.76
C GLY A 106 -2.07 8.17 7.46
N GLY A 107 -2.24 8.54 6.18
CA GLY A 107 -3.18 9.59 5.79
C GLY A 107 -4.63 9.21 6.07
N ALA A 108 -5.05 7.99 5.74
CA ALA A 108 -6.41 7.53 6.01
C ALA A 108 -6.73 7.53 7.52
N MET A 109 -5.77 7.14 8.37
CA MET A 109 -5.92 7.20 9.83
C MET A 109 -6.04 8.64 10.35
N GLY A 110 -5.28 9.59 9.80
CA GLY A 110 -5.36 11.01 10.20
C GLY A 110 -6.74 11.61 9.91
N ASN A 111 -7.23 11.42 8.69
CA ASN A 111 -8.56 11.87 8.29
C ASN A 111 -9.71 11.12 8.99
N LEU A 112 -9.52 9.85 9.35
CA LEU A 112 -10.50 9.09 10.13
C LEU A 112 -10.56 9.62 11.57
N LEU A 113 -9.42 9.97 12.17
CA LEU A 113 -9.40 10.47 13.55
C LEU A 113 -10.19 11.79 13.67
N ASP A 114 -9.98 12.75 12.78
CA ASP A 114 -10.75 14.00 12.80
C ASP A 114 -12.26 13.73 12.69
N ARG A 115 -12.67 12.85 11.78
CA ARG A 115 -14.07 12.47 11.61
C ARG A 115 -14.69 11.85 12.86
N LEU A 116 -13.91 11.08 13.62
CA LEU A 116 -14.36 10.46 14.88
C LEU A 116 -14.41 11.46 16.04
N LEU A 117 -13.47 12.41 16.10
CA LEU A 117 -13.35 13.33 17.24
C LEU A 117 -14.13 14.63 17.07
N ILE A 118 -14.10 15.21 15.86
CA ILE A 118 -14.61 16.56 15.57
C ILE A 118 -15.65 16.57 14.43
N ASN A 119 -16.05 15.40 13.92
CA ASN A 119 -17.12 15.20 12.90
C ASN A 119 -16.88 15.81 11.51
N HIS A 120 -15.68 16.32 11.26
CA HIS A 120 -15.24 16.84 9.97
C HIS A 120 -13.72 16.68 9.87
N VAL A 121 -13.15 16.92 8.69
CA VAL A 121 -11.69 16.97 8.50
C VAL A 121 -11.22 18.41 8.46
N THR A 122 -10.10 18.71 9.12
CA THR A 122 -9.45 20.03 9.02
C THR A 122 -8.60 20.09 7.76
N ASP A 123 -9.01 20.91 6.81
CA ASP A 123 -8.27 21.20 5.57
C ASP A 123 -7.62 22.58 5.68
N PHE A 124 -6.42 22.72 5.10
CA PHE A 124 -5.64 23.93 5.28
C PHE A 124 -4.71 24.33 4.15
N VAL A 125 -4.27 23.42 3.28
CA VAL A 125 -3.41 23.76 2.15
C VAL A 125 -4.29 24.28 1.01
N ASP A 126 -4.18 25.58 0.72
CA ASP A 126 -5.02 26.30 -0.23
C ASP A 126 -4.15 26.83 -1.38
N VAL A 127 -4.42 26.36 -2.59
CA VAL A 127 -3.59 26.62 -3.78
C VAL A 127 -4.46 27.05 -4.95
N GLY A 128 -4.51 28.36 -5.22
CA GLY A 128 -5.25 28.93 -6.34
C GLY A 128 -6.74 28.53 -6.34
N THR A 129 -7.17 27.82 -7.37
CA THR A 129 -8.55 27.32 -7.53
C THR A 129 -8.70 25.84 -7.14
N TRP A 130 -7.63 25.20 -6.69
CA TRP A 130 -7.65 23.80 -6.28
C TRP A 130 -8.39 23.64 -4.94
N PRO A 131 -9.17 22.56 -4.74
CA PRO A 131 -9.82 22.30 -3.46
C PRO A 131 -8.80 22.27 -2.31
N VAL A 132 -9.12 22.94 -1.20
CA VAL A 132 -8.26 22.94 -0.01
C VAL A 132 -8.09 21.51 0.49
N PHE A 133 -6.87 21.13 0.84
CA PHE A 133 -6.54 19.76 1.26
C PHE A 133 -5.62 19.78 2.48
N ASN A 134 -5.24 18.61 2.97
CA ASN A 134 -4.30 18.46 4.09
C ASN A 134 -3.17 17.47 3.77
N VAL A 135 -2.28 17.25 4.76
CA VAL A 135 -1.15 16.32 4.61
C VAL A 135 -1.63 14.88 4.42
N ALA A 136 -2.70 14.45 5.10
CA ALA A 136 -3.30 13.14 4.90
C ALA A 136 -3.76 12.94 3.44
N ASP A 137 -4.45 13.90 2.83
CA ASP A 137 -4.90 13.81 1.44
C ASP A 137 -3.73 13.71 0.45
N ALA A 138 -2.72 14.57 0.63
CA ALA A 138 -1.50 14.53 -0.19
C ALA A 138 -0.78 13.18 -0.08
N SER A 139 -0.74 12.61 1.14
CA SER A 139 -0.14 11.30 1.40
C SER A 139 -0.91 10.16 0.74
N ILE A 140 -2.25 10.18 0.82
CA ILE A 140 -3.11 9.20 0.17
C ILE A 140 -2.91 9.24 -1.35
N ILE A 141 -2.97 10.42 -1.97
CA ILE A 141 -2.80 10.56 -3.42
C ILE A 141 -1.40 10.14 -3.86
N THR A 142 -0.36 10.53 -3.13
CA THR A 142 1.02 10.12 -3.44
C THR A 142 1.17 8.60 -3.37
N GLY A 143 0.67 7.98 -2.30
CA GLY A 143 0.71 6.52 -2.17
C GLY A 143 -0.13 5.82 -3.24
N LEU A 144 -1.29 6.37 -3.63
CA LEU A 144 -2.11 5.83 -4.72
C LEU A 144 -1.37 5.87 -6.07
N VAL A 145 -0.68 6.97 -6.38
CA VAL A 145 0.15 7.10 -7.58
C VAL A 145 1.29 6.08 -7.58
N ILE A 146 1.98 5.89 -6.45
CA ILE A 146 3.03 4.88 -6.32
C ILE A 146 2.45 3.47 -6.49
N LEU A 147 1.29 3.19 -5.89
CA LEU A 147 0.61 1.89 -6.04
C LEU A 147 0.25 1.63 -7.50
N GLY A 148 -0.32 2.62 -8.18
CA GLY A 148 -0.63 2.55 -9.61
C GLY A 148 0.62 2.32 -10.46
N TYR A 149 1.73 3.01 -10.16
CA TYR A 149 3.01 2.79 -10.82
C TYR A 149 3.51 1.34 -10.65
N ILE A 150 3.40 0.77 -9.45
CA ILE A 150 3.77 -0.63 -9.19
C ILE A 150 2.93 -1.59 -10.04
N PHE A 151 1.62 -1.37 -10.15
CA PHE A 151 0.74 -2.29 -10.88
C PHE A 151 0.78 -2.12 -12.40
N LEU A 152 1.02 -0.90 -12.90
CA LEU A 152 0.93 -0.58 -14.33
C LEU A 152 2.29 -0.64 -15.06
N ILE A 153 3.39 -0.33 -14.36
CA ILE A 153 4.69 -0.11 -15.00
C ILE A 153 5.76 -1.02 -14.42
N ALA A 154 5.77 -1.27 -13.11
CA ALA A 154 6.81 -2.10 -12.53
C ALA A 154 6.66 -3.54 -13.06
N GLU A 155 7.57 -3.93 -13.96
CA GLU A 155 7.74 -5.34 -14.29
C GLU A 155 7.99 -6.09 -12.98
N PRO A 156 7.30 -7.22 -12.73
CA PRO A 156 7.55 -8.03 -11.56
C PRO A 156 9.06 -8.31 -11.54
N SER A 157 9.75 -7.77 -10.53
CA SER A 157 11.21 -7.87 -10.44
C SER A 157 11.59 -9.35 -10.53
N GLY A 158 12.16 -9.71 -11.68
CA GLY A 158 12.18 -11.09 -12.14
C GLY A 158 13.03 -12.01 -11.26
N GLY A 159 12.48 -13.18 -10.98
CA GLY A 159 13.25 -14.40 -11.21
C GLY A 159 13.16 -14.72 -12.70
N LYS A 160 14.26 -14.58 -13.44
CA LYS A 160 14.35 -15.14 -14.78
C LYS A 160 14.26 -16.67 -14.68
N THR A 161 13.09 -17.25 -14.91
CA THR A 161 12.99 -18.64 -15.39
C THR A 161 12.73 -18.59 -16.88
N SER A 162 13.82 -18.50 -17.64
CA SER A 162 13.82 -18.90 -19.03
C SER A 162 13.56 -20.40 -19.09
N GLY A 163 12.58 -20.82 -19.88
CA GLY A 163 12.53 -22.18 -20.43
C GLY A 163 11.41 -23.08 -19.92
N SER A 164 10.44 -23.31 -20.82
CA SER A 164 9.64 -24.54 -20.97
C SER A 164 8.78 -25.01 -19.79
N MET A 165 7.48 -24.70 -19.88
CA MET A 165 6.33 -25.59 -19.68
C MET A 165 6.65 -27.02 -19.16
N GLY A 166 6.94 -27.12 -17.87
CA GLY A 166 7.09 -28.35 -17.08
C GLY A 166 6.81 -27.98 -15.64
N TRP A 167 5.66 -28.38 -15.11
CA TRP A 167 4.91 -27.58 -14.13
C TRP A 167 5.47 -27.61 -12.69
N TYR A 168 6.63 -28.24 -12.42
CA TYR A 168 7.15 -28.39 -11.05
C TYR A 168 8.69 -28.48 -11.00
N ASN A 169 9.34 -27.60 -10.23
CA ASN A 169 10.79 -27.66 -9.93
C ASN A 169 11.13 -28.63 -8.76
N TRP A 170 10.27 -29.62 -8.50
CA TRP A 170 10.31 -30.40 -7.27
C TRP A 170 10.05 -31.89 -7.52
N CYS A 171 10.82 -32.75 -6.85
CA CYS A 171 10.78 -34.20 -7.01
C CYS A 171 9.77 -34.85 -6.04
N PRO A 172 8.77 -35.62 -6.54
CA PRO A 172 7.75 -36.25 -5.69
C PRO A 172 8.26 -37.42 -4.84
N VAL A 173 9.44 -37.95 -5.13
CA VAL A 173 10.00 -39.13 -4.43
C VAL A 173 10.75 -38.73 -3.15
N CYS A 174 11.53 -37.66 -3.21
CA CYS A 174 12.43 -37.27 -2.13
C CYS A 174 12.33 -35.79 -1.74
N ASN A 175 11.35 -35.07 -2.29
CA ASN A 175 11.11 -33.66 -2.06
C ASN A 175 12.31 -32.75 -2.39
N GLY A 176 13.20 -33.21 -3.26
CA GLY A 176 14.41 -32.54 -3.74
C GLY A 176 14.15 -31.66 -4.98
N GLU A 177 15.17 -30.94 -5.42
CA GLU A 177 15.09 -30.03 -6.58
C GLU A 177 15.25 -30.81 -7.89
N MET A 178 14.33 -30.63 -8.83
CA MET A 178 14.47 -31.16 -10.20
C MET A 178 15.31 -30.21 -11.03
N ARG A 179 16.44 -30.70 -11.57
CA ARG A 179 17.34 -29.94 -12.44
C ARG A 179 17.22 -30.41 -13.87
N THR A 180 17.29 -29.47 -14.81
CA THR A 180 17.39 -29.79 -16.23
C THR A 180 18.72 -30.48 -16.51
N VAL A 181 18.66 -31.60 -17.22
CA VAL A 181 19.84 -32.33 -17.74
C VAL A 181 19.62 -32.56 -19.23
N GLY A 182 20.69 -32.84 -19.98
CA GLY A 182 20.56 -33.19 -21.40
C GLY A 182 19.61 -34.39 -21.57
N GLY A 183 18.43 -34.14 -22.13
CA GLY A 183 17.38 -35.15 -22.35
C GLY A 183 16.27 -35.24 -21.30
N GLY A 184 16.14 -34.30 -20.34
CA GLY A 184 14.99 -34.26 -19.43
C GLY A 184 15.30 -33.62 -18.07
N TRP A 185 14.67 -34.14 -17.01
CA TRP A 185 14.86 -33.64 -15.64
C TRP A 185 15.44 -34.71 -14.73
N ARG A 186 16.35 -34.32 -13.82
CA ARG A 186 16.96 -35.19 -12.81
C ARG A 186 16.93 -34.51 -11.45
N CYS A 187 16.50 -35.24 -10.43
CA CYS A 187 16.53 -34.77 -9.05
C CYS A 187 17.97 -34.67 -8.53
N SER A 188 18.34 -33.53 -7.95
CA SER A 188 19.67 -33.31 -7.35
C SER A 188 19.90 -34.13 -6.08
N THR A 189 18.83 -34.48 -5.36
CA THR A 189 18.90 -35.18 -4.06
C THR A 189 18.90 -36.70 -4.20
N CYS A 190 17.93 -37.26 -4.92
CA CYS A 190 17.77 -38.72 -5.05
C CYS A 190 18.10 -39.26 -6.45
N GLY A 191 18.47 -38.40 -7.40
CA GLY A 191 18.90 -38.81 -8.73
C GLY A 191 17.80 -39.32 -9.67
N VAL A 192 16.54 -39.38 -9.21
CA VAL A 192 15.37 -39.78 -9.99
C VAL A 192 15.23 -38.93 -11.25
N LYS A 193 14.98 -39.56 -12.40
CA LYS A 193 14.71 -38.88 -13.66
C LYS A 193 13.20 -38.89 -13.93
N GLU A 194 12.67 -37.79 -14.44
CA GLU A 194 11.30 -37.78 -14.97
C GLU A 194 11.28 -38.59 -16.26
N ARG A 195 10.50 -39.68 -16.30
CA ARG A 195 10.30 -40.47 -17.51
C ARG A 195 9.23 -39.75 -18.32
N LEU A 196 9.59 -39.22 -19.49
CA LEU A 196 8.61 -38.66 -20.42
C LEU A 196 7.62 -39.76 -20.76
N VAL A 197 6.32 -39.50 -20.51
CA VAL A 197 5.24 -40.42 -20.86
C VAL A 197 5.27 -40.61 -22.38
N GLY A 198 5.82 -41.74 -22.85
CA GLY A 198 5.99 -42.02 -24.28
C GLY A 198 7.21 -42.88 -24.63
N GLU A 199 8.23 -42.97 -23.77
CA GLU A 199 9.37 -43.86 -24.02
C GLU A 199 9.05 -45.29 -23.54
N ARG A 200 8.86 -46.21 -24.49
CA ARG A 200 8.77 -47.65 -24.21
C ARG A 200 10.15 -48.16 -23.76
N PRO A 201 10.21 -49.07 -22.76
CA PRO A 201 11.46 -49.73 -22.43
C PRO A 201 11.94 -50.57 -23.63
N ILE A 202 13.22 -50.41 -23.99
CA ILE A 202 13.98 -51.40 -24.76
C ILE A 202 14.62 -52.34 -23.76
#